data_AF-A0A660T4T2-F1
#
_entry.id   AF-A0A660T4T2-F1
#
_cell.length_a   1.000
_cell.length_b   1.000
_cell.length_c   1.000
_cell.angle_alpha   90.00
_cell.angle_beta   90.00
_cell.angle_gamma   90.00
#
_symmetry.space_group_name_H-M   'P 1'
#
loop_
_entity.id
_entity.type
_entity.pdbx_description
1 polymer ?
#
loop_
_entity_poly.entity_id
_entity_poly.type
_entity_poly.pdbx_seq_one_letter_code
_entity_poly.pdbx_strand_id
1 'polypeptide(L)'
;MEKKLKSFKEHIISTLREVENDLKKNQREWEESKGVFKNKGYVYKENINVFKNELKSIAKTREIIEGIDISKYNNVKDFKATIISKLEDLYDQSILMRSGINLVMRNIYRVDEKSLPDIILE
;
A
#
# COMPACT_ATOMS: atom_id res chain seq x y z
N MET A 1 -14.40 20.03 -5.08
CA MET A 1 -14.53 18.56 -5.07
C MET A 1 -13.24 17.89 -5.52
N GLU A 2 -12.70 18.28 -6.67
CA GLU A 2 -11.38 17.87 -7.16
C GLU A 2 -10.26 17.94 -6.10
N LYS A 3 -10.18 19.06 -5.34
CA LYS A 3 -9.23 19.18 -4.22
C LYS A 3 -9.35 18.03 -3.20
N LYS A 4 -10.58 17.65 -2.80
CA LYS A 4 -10.82 16.55 -1.85
C LYS A 4 -10.42 15.18 -2.42
N LEU A 5 -10.67 14.94 -3.71
CA LEU A 5 -10.24 13.73 -4.39
C LEU A 5 -8.71 13.63 -4.46
N LYS A 6 -8.05 14.75 -4.77
CA LYS A 6 -6.59 14.86 -4.77
C LYS A 6 -6.03 14.61 -3.37
N SER A 7 -6.57 15.25 -2.34
CA SER A 7 -6.17 15.01 -0.94
C SER A 7 -6.32 13.55 -0.53
N PHE A 8 -7.44 12.92 -0.90
CA PHE A 8 -7.65 11.50 -0.61
C PHE A 8 -6.63 10.61 -1.31
N LYS A 9 -6.38 10.86 -2.60
CA LYS A 9 -5.37 10.13 -3.38
C LYS A 9 -3.98 10.27 -2.77
N GLU A 10 -3.57 11.50 -2.45
CA GLU A 10 -2.28 11.80 -1.84
C GLU A 10 -2.13 11.17 -0.46
N HIS A 11 -3.19 11.19 0.36
CA HIS A 11 -3.20 10.54 1.66
C HIS A 11 -2.93 9.04 1.53
N ILE A 12 -3.64 8.33 0.64
CA ILE A 12 -3.41 6.89 0.41
C ILE A 12 -1.98 6.63 -0.08
N ILE A 13 -1.48 7.44 -1.03
CA ILE A 13 -0.11 7.30 -1.55
C ILE A 13 0.92 7.54 -0.44
N SER A 14 0.70 8.51 0.44
CA SER A 14 1.57 8.77 1.59
C SER A 14 1.60 7.57 2.54
N THR A 15 0.44 7.04 2.91
CA THR A 15 0.35 5.84 3.75
C THR A 15 1.07 4.66 3.12
N LEU A 16 0.95 4.46 1.80
CA LEU A 16 1.68 3.39 1.10
C LEU A 16 3.20 3.57 1.17
N ARG A 17 3.70 4.82 1.07
CA ARG A 17 5.12 5.13 1.21
C ARG A 17 5.62 4.88 2.62
N GLU A 18 4.84 5.21 3.64
CA GLU A 18 5.18 4.92 5.05
C GLU A 18 5.31 3.41 5.26
N VAL A 19 4.33 2.61 4.83
CA VAL A 19 4.38 1.14 4.93
C VAL A 19 5.56 0.57 4.14
N GLU A 20 5.85 1.09 2.94
CA GLU A 20 7.01 0.68 2.16
C GLU A 20 8.32 0.95 2.91
N ASN A 21 8.45 2.12 3.55
CA ASN A 21 9.63 2.50 4.31
C ASN A 21 9.82 1.63 5.55
N ASP A 22 8.74 1.33 6.27
CA ASP A 22 8.75 0.44 7.43
C ASP A 22 9.18 -0.98 7.04
N LEU A 23 8.67 -1.51 5.92
CA LEU A 23 9.10 -2.81 5.42
C LEU A 23 10.57 -2.83 5.00
N LYS A 24 11.06 -1.77 4.34
CA LYS A 24 12.49 -1.65 4.01
C LYS A 24 13.36 -1.53 5.25
N LYS A 25 12.87 -0.89 6.32
CA LYS A 25 13.57 -0.82 7.60
C LYS A 25 13.61 -2.20 8.26
N ASN A 26 12.47 -2.88 8.38
CA ASN A 26 12.38 -4.23 8.93
C ASN A 26 13.25 -5.23 8.16
N GLN A 27 13.27 -5.15 6.82
CA GLN A 27 14.15 -5.95 5.99
C GLN A 27 15.63 -5.70 6.33
N ARG A 28 16.04 -4.43 6.46
CA ARG A 28 17.43 -4.07 6.80
C ARG A 28 17.83 -4.56 8.19
N GLU A 29 17.00 -4.31 9.21
CA GLU A 29 17.25 -4.79 10.58
C GLU A 29 17.35 -6.32 10.63
N TRP A 30 16.47 -7.00 9.91
CA TRP A 30 16.49 -8.44 9.79
C TRP A 30 17.75 -8.94 9.07
N GLU A 31 18.18 -8.26 8.00
CA GLU A 31 19.44 -8.56 7.31
C GLU A 31 20.68 -8.29 8.18
N GLU A 32 20.68 -7.25 9.01
CA GLU A 32 21.76 -6.96 9.95
C GLU A 32 21.82 -8.02 11.07
N SER A 33 20.66 -8.57 11.47
CA SER A 33 20.57 -9.68 12.42
C SER A 33 21.02 -11.05 11.87
N LYS A 34 21.52 -11.11 10.61
CA LYS A 34 22.07 -12.32 9.94
C LYS A 34 23.04 -13.14 10.80
N GLY A 35 23.70 -12.53 11.79
CA GLY A 35 24.61 -13.20 12.73
C GLY A 35 23.95 -14.09 13.79
N VAL A 36 22.66 -13.88 14.11
CA VAL A 36 21.97 -14.53 15.26
C VAL A 36 21.28 -15.85 14.85
N PHE A 37 20.88 -15.99 13.58
CA PHE A 37 20.04 -17.11 13.11
C PHE A 37 20.79 -18.20 12.32
N LYS A 38 22.10 -18.38 12.56
CA LYS A 38 23.01 -19.26 11.78
C LYS A 38 22.50 -20.70 11.52
N ASN A 39 21.60 -21.24 12.35
CA ASN A 39 21.05 -22.60 12.19
C ASN A 39 19.68 -22.68 11.46
N LYS A 40 19.12 -21.57 10.96
CA LYS A 40 17.76 -21.52 10.38
C LYS A 40 17.70 -21.09 8.91
N GLY A 41 18.72 -21.41 8.10
CA GLY A 41 18.85 -20.96 6.69
C GLY A 41 17.61 -21.12 5.78
N TYR A 42 16.71 -22.07 6.06
CA TYR A 42 15.42 -22.20 5.37
C TYR A 42 14.43 -21.09 5.74
N VAL A 43 14.21 -20.84 7.04
CA VAL A 43 13.39 -19.73 7.56
C VAL A 43 13.94 -18.39 7.06
N TYR A 44 15.26 -18.31 6.89
CA TYR A 44 15.93 -17.12 6.38
C TYR A 44 15.52 -16.78 4.93
N LYS A 45 15.58 -17.75 4.00
CA LYS A 45 15.21 -17.50 2.60
C LYS A 45 13.72 -17.20 2.42
N GLU A 46 12.86 -17.87 3.18
CA GLU A 46 11.42 -17.64 3.14
C GLU A 46 11.08 -16.21 3.62
N ASN A 47 11.69 -15.74 4.71
CA ASN A 47 11.44 -14.39 5.22
C ASN A 47 11.91 -13.28 4.27
N ILE A 48 13.07 -13.43 3.59
CA ILE A 48 13.48 -12.48 2.54
C ILE A 48 12.46 -12.43 1.42
N ASN A 49 12.00 -13.60 0.97
CA ASN A 49 11.04 -13.66 -0.12
C ASN A 49 9.70 -13.03 0.28
N VAL A 50 9.29 -13.16 1.54
CA VAL A 50 8.13 -12.45 2.09
C VAL A 50 8.31 -10.94 1.98
N PHE A 51 9.41 -10.37 2.51
CA PHE A 51 9.66 -8.92 2.40
C PHE A 51 9.67 -8.43 0.95
N LYS A 52 10.32 -9.17 0.04
CA LYS A 52 10.37 -8.83 -1.39
C LYS A 52 8.98 -8.84 -2.04
N ASN A 53 8.17 -9.85 -1.73
CA ASN A 53 6.82 -9.97 -2.28
C ASN A 53 5.92 -8.85 -1.73
N GLU A 54 6.02 -8.51 -0.45
CA GLU A 54 5.24 -7.41 0.14
C GLU A 54 5.63 -6.05 -0.43
N LEU A 55 6.93 -5.77 -0.58
CA LEU A 55 7.41 -4.54 -1.22
C LEU A 55 6.93 -4.43 -2.67
N LYS A 56 6.98 -5.54 -3.43
CA LYS A 56 6.45 -5.57 -4.81
C LYS A 56 4.94 -5.31 -4.85
N SER A 57 4.20 -5.85 -3.88
CA SER A 57 2.75 -5.65 -3.76
C SER A 57 2.40 -4.19 -3.53
N ILE A 58 3.12 -3.53 -2.62
CA ILE A 58 2.92 -2.11 -2.29
C ILE A 58 3.29 -1.23 -3.46
N ALA A 59 4.42 -1.49 -4.12
CA ALA A 59 4.85 -0.74 -5.29
C ALA A 59 3.79 -0.79 -6.41
N LYS A 60 3.31 -1.99 -6.75
CA LYS A 60 2.28 -2.18 -7.78
C LYS A 60 0.94 -1.53 -7.38
N THR A 61 0.57 -1.61 -6.11
CA THR A 61 -0.62 -0.95 -5.58
C THR A 61 -0.51 0.57 -5.73
N ARG A 62 0.64 1.16 -5.40
CA ARG A 62 0.89 2.59 -5.57
C ARG A 62 0.80 2.99 -7.04
N GLU A 63 1.44 2.26 -7.94
CA GLU A 63 1.38 2.51 -9.39
C GLU A 63 -0.07 2.53 -9.92
N ILE A 64 -0.89 1.57 -9.48
CA ILE A 64 -2.31 1.52 -9.86
C ILE A 64 -3.03 2.79 -9.41
N ILE A 65 -2.86 3.20 -8.16
CA ILE A 65 -3.55 4.36 -7.59
C ILE A 65 -3.05 5.65 -8.22
N GLU A 66 -1.73 5.80 -8.42
CA GLU A 66 -1.10 6.92 -9.12
C GLU A 66 -1.65 7.07 -10.55
N GLY A 67 -1.90 5.96 -11.24
CA GLY A 67 -2.47 5.93 -12.58
C GLY A 67 -3.97 6.25 -12.70
N ILE A 68 -4.71 6.37 -11.59
CA ILE A 68 -6.15 6.71 -11.67
C ILE A 68 -6.32 8.20 -11.95
N ASP A 69 -7.02 8.49 -13.05
CA ASP A 69 -7.45 9.84 -13.42
C ASP A 69 -8.62 10.31 -12.53
N ILE A 70 -8.32 11.24 -11.62
CA ILE A 70 -9.29 11.76 -10.65
C ILE A 70 -10.39 12.62 -11.28
N SER A 71 -10.20 13.12 -12.50
CA SER A 71 -11.18 13.97 -13.20
C SER A 71 -12.46 13.22 -13.55
N LYS A 72 -12.41 11.87 -13.55
CA LYS A 72 -13.56 10.99 -13.84
C LYS A 72 -14.52 10.81 -12.66
N TYR A 73 -14.24 11.44 -11.51
CA TYR A 73 -15.00 11.21 -10.28
C TYR A 73 -15.61 12.50 -9.75
N ASN A 74 -16.85 12.38 -9.26
CA ASN A 74 -17.62 13.51 -8.72
C ASN A 74 -17.68 13.52 -7.18
N ASN A 75 -17.24 12.43 -6.53
CA ASN A 75 -17.22 12.31 -5.07
C ASN A 75 -16.17 11.28 -4.63
N VAL A 76 -15.74 11.38 -3.36
CA VAL A 76 -14.68 10.53 -2.79
C VAL A 76 -15.14 9.08 -2.63
N LYS A 77 -16.42 8.83 -2.36
CA LYS A 77 -16.99 7.49 -2.23
C LYS A 77 -16.83 6.65 -3.50
N ASP A 78 -17.16 7.19 -4.67
CA ASP A 78 -17.03 6.50 -5.97
C ASP A 78 -15.57 6.24 -6.33
N PHE A 79 -14.70 7.21 -6.00
CA PHE A 79 -13.26 7.06 -6.18
C PHE A 79 -12.68 5.97 -5.26
N LYS A 80 -13.07 5.96 -3.98
CA LYS A 80 -12.73 4.93 -3.00
C LYS A 80 -13.20 3.55 -3.44
N ALA A 81 -14.43 3.43 -3.93
CA ALA A 81 -14.96 2.17 -4.46
C ALA A 81 -14.15 1.67 -5.67
N THR A 82 -13.73 2.56 -6.57
CA THR A 82 -12.90 2.17 -7.71
C THR A 82 -11.51 1.71 -7.30
N ILE A 83 -10.90 2.38 -6.32
CA ILE A 83 -9.61 1.93 -5.78
C ILE A 83 -9.76 0.53 -5.18
N ILE A 84 -10.78 0.30 -4.36
CA ILE A 84 -11.04 -1.01 -3.75
C ILE A 84 -11.21 -2.09 -4.82
N SER A 85 -12.06 -1.85 -5.82
CA SER A 85 -12.29 -2.81 -6.92
C SER A 85 -10.99 -3.15 -7.66
N LYS A 86 -10.13 -2.16 -7.96
CA LYS A 86 -8.83 -2.42 -8.59
C LYS A 86 -7.88 -3.23 -7.71
N LEU A 87 -7.97 -3.08 -6.39
CA LEU A 87 -7.19 -3.86 -5.44
C LEU A 87 -7.73 -5.28 -5.30
N GLU A 88 -9.04 -5.48 -5.34
CA GLU A 88 -9.67 -6.81 -5.38
C GLU A 88 -9.26 -7.56 -6.65
N ASP A 89 -9.28 -6.91 -7.82
CA ASP A 89 -8.78 -7.49 -9.07
C ASP A 89 -7.31 -7.92 -8.94
N LEU A 90 -6.48 -7.08 -8.31
CA LEU A 90 -5.07 -7.39 -8.08
C LEU A 90 -4.90 -8.55 -7.09
N TYR A 91 -5.73 -8.60 -6.05
CA TYR A 91 -5.75 -9.64 -5.03
C TYR A 91 -6.05 -11.01 -5.64
N ASP A 92 -7.02 -11.06 -6.56
CA ASP A 92 -7.42 -12.29 -7.24
C ASP A 92 -6.36 -12.77 -8.22
N GLN A 93 -5.71 -11.86 -8.93
CA GLN A 93 -4.69 -12.19 -9.93
C GLN A 93 -3.32 -12.55 -9.33
N SER A 94 -3.07 -12.22 -8.07
CA SER A 94 -1.71 -12.26 -7.50
C SER A 94 -1.65 -12.93 -6.13
N ILE A 95 -1.70 -14.26 -6.11
CA ILE A 95 -1.67 -15.08 -4.88
C ILE A 95 -0.54 -14.66 -3.92
N LEU A 96 0.67 -14.42 -4.45
CA LEU A 96 1.85 -14.03 -3.67
C LEU A 96 1.81 -12.60 -3.11
N MET A 97 0.84 -11.79 -3.53
CA MET A 97 0.71 -10.37 -3.14
C MET A 97 -0.52 -10.11 -2.24
N ARG A 98 -1.31 -11.16 -1.95
CA ARG A 98 -2.58 -11.07 -1.21
C ARG A 98 -2.44 -10.47 0.18
N SER A 99 -1.37 -10.76 0.93
CA SER A 99 -1.16 -10.20 2.28
C SER A 99 -1.00 -8.67 2.22
N GLY A 100 -0.12 -8.19 1.35
CA GLY A 100 0.15 -6.77 1.14
C GLY A 100 -1.08 -6.02 0.66
N ILE A 101 -1.81 -6.58 -0.32
CA ILE A 101 -3.03 -5.97 -0.84
C ILE A 101 -4.13 -5.88 0.24
N ASN A 102 -4.31 -6.94 1.05
CA ASN A 102 -5.25 -6.92 2.17
C ASN A 102 -4.93 -5.86 3.21
N LEU A 103 -3.64 -5.66 3.52
CA LEU A 103 -3.21 -4.63 4.45
C LEU A 103 -3.56 -3.22 3.94
N VAL A 104 -3.34 -2.98 2.64
CA VAL A 104 -3.71 -1.71 1.99
C VAL A 104 -5.22 -1.49 1.99
N MET A 105 -6.02 -2.50 1.59
CA MET A 105 -7.48 -2.39 1.59
C MET A 105 -8.01 -2.03 2.98
N ARG A 106 -7.51 -2.68 4.05
CA ARG A 106 -7.89 -2.37 5.43
C ARG A 106 -7.60 -0.92 5.81
N ASN A 107 -6.45 -0.38 5.40
CA ASN A 107 -6.13 1.02 5.64
C ASN A 107 -7.08 1.95 4.89
N ILE A 108 -7.37 1.68 3.61
CA ILE A 108 -8.31 2.47 2.82
C ILE A 108 -9.72 2.44 3.42
N TYR A 109 -10.19 1.29 3.90
CA TYR A 109 -11.50 1.20 4.57
C TYR A 109 -11.58 2.11 5.80
N ARG A 110 -10.49 2.22 6.57
CA ARG A 110 -10.40 3.02 7.81
C ARG A 110 -10.31 4.53 7.58
N VAL A 111 -9.94 4.98 6.39
CA VAL A 111 -9.94 6.42 6.07
C VAL A 111 -11.39 6.91 6.03
N ASP A 112 -11.74 7.74 7.02
CA ASP A 112 -13.00 8.47 7.06
C ASP A 112 -12.88 9.72 6.18
N GLU A 113 -13.85 9.94 5.29
CA GLU A 113 -13.93 11.15 4.47
C GLU A 113 -13.90 12.43 5.31
N LYS A 114 -14.40 12.37 6.55
CA LYS A 114 -14.41 13.49 7.50
C LYS A 114 -13.06 13.77 8.14
N SER A 115 -12.12 12.82 8.08
CA SER A 115 -10.77 12.94 8.64
C SER A 115 -9.73 13.44 7.63
N LEU A 116 -10.13 13.62 6.37
CA LEU A 116 -9.22 14.09 5.32
C LEU A 116 -8.91 15.57 5.53
N PRO A 117 -7.62 15.96 5.59
CA PRO A 117 -7.27 17.36 5.69
C PRO A 117 -7.79 18.10 4.45
N ASP A 118 -8.44 19.25 4.68
CA ASP A 118 -8.65 20.22 3.62
C ASP A 118 -7.27 20.77 3.25
N ILE A 119 -6.64 20.20 2.23
CA ILE A 119 -5.32 20.65 1.77
C ILE A 119 -5.51 22.08 1.23
N ILE A 120 -4.96 23.05 1.97
CA ILE A 120 -4.75 24.42 1.51
C ILE A 120 -3.60 24.34 0.51
N LEU A 121 -3.94 24.32 -0.77
CA LEU A 121 -2.99 24.63 -1.83
C LEU A 121 -2.84 26.14 -1.85
N GLU A 122 -1.73 26.64 -1.30
CA GLU A 122 -1.19 27.96 -1.65
C GLU A 122 -0.76 28.00 -3.12
#